data_AF-A0A376F5N7-F1
#
_entry.id   AF-A0A376F5N7-F1
#
_cell.length_a   1.000
_cell.length_b   1.000
_cell.length_c   1.000
_cell.angle_alpha   90.00
_cell.angle_beta   90.00
_cell.angle_gamma   90.00
#
_symmetry.space_group_name_H-M   'P 1'
#
loop_
_entity.id
_entity.type
_entity.pdbx_description
1 polymer ?
#
loop_
_entity_poly.entity_id
_entity_poly.type
_entity_poly.pdbx_seq_one_letter_code
_entity_poly.pdbx_strand_id
1 'polypeptide(L)'
;MTGLKELMVQHEERIRNGMKAYSLLEQLRAGSTDQAVRDQFNDVKKDLGYGLLLKRYTPNVSDATEAQIQMATKDSIPRVAPLYFAFRIMVGCGIIMLLIIAASFWSVIRNRIGEKKWLLRTALYGIPLPWIAIESGWFVAEYGRQPWAIGEVLPTAVANSSLTAGDLIFSMLLICGLYTLFLVAELFLMFKFARLGPSSLKTGRYHYEQSTATTQPAR
;
A
#
# COMPACT_ATOMS: atom_id res chain seq x y z
N MET A 1 14.77 -21.07 -2.54
CA MET A 1 13.97 -20.04 -1.83
C MET A 1 13.45 -20.69 -0.57
N THR A 2 13.63 -20.04 0.58
CA THR A 2 13.20 -20.55 1.89
C THR A 2 11.68 -20.70 1.92
N GLY A 3 11.19 -21.83 2.41
CA GLY A 3 9.75 -22.08 2.53
C GLY A 3 9.13 -21.40 3.75
N LEU A 4 7.80 -21.29 3.78
CA LEU A 4 7.08 -20.74 4.94
C LEU A 4 7.36 -21.51 6.23
N LYS A 5 7.48 -22.84 6.14
CA LYS A 5 7.75 -23.69 7.32
C LYS A 5 9.11 -23.40 7.94
N GLU A 6 10.14 -23.22 7.11
CA GLU A 6 11.49 -22.89 7.57
C GLU A 6 11.55 -21.48 8.17
N LEU A 7 10.87 -20.51 7.54
CA LEU A 7 10.76 -19.15 8.06
C LEU A 7 10.05 -19.11 9.41
N MET A 8 8.98 -19.90 9.60
CA MET A 8 8.30 -19.98 10.89
C MET A 8 9.22 -20.49 11.99
N VAL A 9 10.02 -21.52 11.73
CA VAL A 9 10.98 -22.05 12.72
C VAL A 9 12.03 -20.99 13.06
N GLN A 10 12.54 -20.27 12.07
CA GLN A 10 13.48 -19.15 12.30
C GLN A 10 12.83 -18.04 13.13
N HIS A 11 11.59 -17.67 12.82
CA HIS A 11 10.85 -16.65 13.56
C HIS A 11 10.59 -17.06 15.01
N GLU A 12 10.27 -18.34 15.26
CA GLU A 12 10.08 -18.87 16.60
C GLU A 12 11.36 -18.72 17.44
N GLU A 13 12.51 -19.10 16.89
CA GLU A 13 13.80 -18.95 17.55
C GLU A 13 14.12 -17.47 17.85
N ARG A 14 13.86 -16.59 16.87
CA ARG A 14 14.04 -15.15 17.05
C ARG A 14 13.09 -14.56 18.09
N ILE A 15 11.86 -15.04 18.20
CA ILE A 15 10.91 -14.63 19.25
C ILE A 15 11.45 -15.02 20.63
N ARG A 16 11.93 -16.26 20.79
CA ARG A 16 12.51 -16.73 22.07
C ARG A 16 13.78 -15.94 22.44
N ASN A 17 14.64 -15.62 21.47
CA ASN A 17 15.79 -14.75 21.70
C ASN A 17 15.37 -13.31 22.02
N GLY A 18 14.32 -12.81 21.37
CA GLY A 18 13.71 -11.51 21.65
C GLY A 18 13.15 -11.40 23.07
N MET A 19 12.60 -12.48 23.63
CA MET A 19 12.17 -12.53 25.04
C MET A 19 13.36 -12.31 26.00
N LYS A 20 14.49 -12.97 25.74
CA LYS A 20 15.73 -12.77 26.52
C LYS A 20 16.23 -11.34 26.39
N ALA A 21 16.25 -10.80 25.17
CA ALA A 21 16.63 -9.41 24.91
C ALA A 21 15.74 -8.42 25.67
N TYR A 22 14.43 -8.68 25.74
CA TYR A 22 13.48 -7.87 26.48
C TYR A 22 13.72 -7.92 28.00
N SER A 23 13.99 -9.11 28.55
CA SER A 23 14.33 -9.25 29.98
C SER A 23 15.60 -8.48 30.35
N LEU A 24 16.65 -8.57 29.51
CA LEU A 24 17.89 -7.79 29.70
C LEU A 24 17.64 -6.29 29.59
N LEU A 25 16.77 -5.86 28.66
CA LEU A 25 16.36 -4.46 28.53
C LEU A 25 15.67 -3.94 29.79
N GLU A 26 14.82 -4.75 30.43
CA GLU A 26 14.17 -4.39 31.69
C GLU A 26 15.17 -4.25 32.84
N GLN A 27 16.16 -5.14 32.94
CA GLN A 27 17.25 -5.01 33.92
C GLN A 27 18.06 -3.72 33.73
N LEU A 28 18.39 -3.38 32.47
CA LEU A 28 19.08 -2.13 32.15
C LEU A 28 18.20 -0.90 32.44
N ARG A 29 16.89 -0.97 32.15
CA ARG A 29 15.94 0.11 32.46
C ARG A 29 15.73 0.30 33.96
N ALA A 30 15.80 -0.77 34.74
CA ALA A 30 15.74 -0.74 36.20
C ALA A 30 17.02 -0.17 36.85
N GLY A 31 18.05 0.15 36.05
CA GLY A 31 19.26 0.82 36.53
C GLY A 31 20.46 -0.10 36.76
N SER A 32 20.44 -1.36 36.29
CA SER A 32 21.63 -2.23 36.36
C SER A 32 22.80 -1.60 35.61
N THR A 33 23.95 -1.52 36.27
CA THR A 33 25.22 -1.00 35.74
C THR A 33 26.20 -2.09 35.33
N ASP A 34 25.81 -3.36 35.43
CA ASP A 34 26.68 -4.50 35.15
C ASP A 34 27.10 -4.54 33.67
N GLN A 35 28.40 -4.57 33.43
CA GLN A 35 28.95 -4.60 32.08
C GLN A 35 28.54 -5.89 31.33
N ALA A 36 28.48 -7.02 32.04
CA ALA A 36 28.06 -8.29 31.47
C ALA A 36 26.62 -8.26 30.93
N VAL A 37 25.69 -7.55 31.61
CA VAL A 37 24.30 -7.41 31.16
C VAL A 37 24.22 -6.57 29.88
N ARG A 38 25.04 -5.50 29.79
CA ARG A 38 25.13 -4.66 28.60
C ARG A 38 25.70 -5.42 27.40
N ASP A 39 26.73 -6.22 27.62
CA ASP A 39 27.37 -7.01 26.57
C ASP A 39 26.40 -8.09 26.06
N GLN A 40 25.76 -8.83 26.96
CA GLN A 40 24.72 -9.81 26.60
C GLN A 40 23.56 -9.15 25.85
N PHE A 41 23.08 -7.97 26.28
CA PHE A 41 22.04 -7.25 25.58
C PHE A 41 22.48 -6.84 24.17
N ASN A 42 23.72 -6.37 24.01
CA ASN A 42 24.25 -5.99 22.70
C ASN A 42 24.30 -7.15 21.71
N ASP A 43 24.48 -8.39 22.18
CA ASP A 43 24.50 -9.58 21.33
C ASP A 43 23.09 -9.98 20.84
N VAL A 44 22.07 -9.77 21.67
CA VAL A 44 20.68 -10.22 21.38
C VAL A 44 19.73 -9.10 20.93
N LYS A 45 20.11 -7.82 21.04
CA LYS A 45 19.25 -6.67 20.71
C LYS A 45 18.67 -6.69 19.29
N LYS A 46 19.34 -7.37 18.35
CA LYS A 46 18.90 -7.53 16.95
C LYS A 46 17.55 -8.24 16.82
N ASP A 47 17.17 -9.04 17.82
CA ASP A 47 15.92 -9.81 17.83
C ASP A 47 14.88 -9.23 18.81
N LEU A 48 15.17 -8.09 19.42
CA LEU A 48 14.27 -7.42 20.36
C LEU A 48 12.88 -7.15 19.74
N GLY A 49 12.84 -6.79 18.45
CA GLY A 49 11.58 -6.56 17.73
C GLY A 49 10.66 -7.79 17.71
N TYR A 50 11.22 -9.00 17.59
CA TYR A 50 10.46 -10.23 17.63
C TYR A 50 9.89 -10.52 19.02
N GLY A 51 10.60 -10.14 20.09
CA GLY A 51 10.06 -10.17 21.45
C GLY A 51 8.82 -9.28 21.58
N LEU A 52 8.79 -8.13 20.91
CA LEU A 52 7.63 -7.21 20.95
C LEU A 52 6.37 -7.77 20.27
N LEU A 53 6.47 -8.79 19.40
CA LEU A 53 5.29 -9.46 18.82
C LEU A 53 4.43 -10.11 19.91
N LEU A 54 5.04 -10.58 21.00
CA LEU A 54 4.35 -11.17 22.14
C LEU A 54 3.54 -10.16 22.95
N LYS A 55 3.89 -8.86 22.86
CA LYS A 55 3.23 -7.79 23.61
C LYS A 55 1.75 -7.63 23.28
N ARG A 56 1.32 -8.17 22.13
CA ARG A 56 -0.09 -8.27 21.73
C ARG A 56 -0.89 -9.27 22.59
N TYR A 57 -0.24 -10.29 23.13
CA TYR A 57 -0.90 -11.38 23.87
C TYR A 57 -0.63 -11.33 25.38
N THR A 58 0.49 -10.74 25.80
CA THR A 58 0.87 -10.62 27.21
C THR A 58 1.53 -9.26 27.46
N PRO A 59 1.19 -8.57 28.57
CA PRO A 59 1.86 -7.32 28.94
C PRO A 59 3.35 -7.54 29.27
N ASN A 60 3.68 -8.71 29.85
CA ASN A 60 5.05 -9.10 30.18
C ASN A 60 5.54 -10.13 29.17
N VAL A 61 6.52 -9.73 28.35
CA VAL A 61 7.08 -10.58 27.28
C VAL A 61 7.88 -11.75 27.85
N SER A 62 8.51 -11.60 29.03
CA SER A 62 9.32 -12.64 29.67
C SER A 62 8.52 -13.86 30.08
N ASP A 63 7.24 -13.68 30.40
CA ASP A 63 6.38 -14.70 31.03
C ASP A 63 5.45 -15.35 30.00
N ALA A 64 5.73 -15.17 28.71
CA ALA A 64 4.89 -15.67 27.63
C ALA A 64 4.82 -17.21 27.66
N THR A 65 3.60 -17.74 27.56
CA THR A 65 3.38 -19.20 27.50
C THR A 65 3.75 -19.77 26.15
N GLU A 66 4.03 -21.07 26.09
CA GLU A 66 4.35 -21.76 24.84
C GLU A 66 3.24 -21.59 23.77
N ALA A 67 1.98 -21.61 24.19
CA ALA A 67 0.85 -21.34 23.30
C ALA A 67 0.89 -19.92 22.71
N GLN A 68 1.28 -18.91 23.51
CA GLN A 68 1.42 -17.52 23.04
C GLN A 68 2.58 -17.37 22.06
N ILE A 69 3.70 -18.07 22.29
CA ILE A 69 4.84 -18.08 21.37
C ILE A 69 4.45 -18.67 20.01
N GLN A 70 3.71 -19.79 20.00
CA GLN A 70 3.24 -20.39 18.75
C GLN A 70 2.23 -19.51 18.01
N MET A 71 1.31 -18.85 18.74
CA MET A 71 0.38 -17.88 18.16
C MET A 71 1.12 -16.69 17.54
N ALA A 72 2.06 -16.09 18.27
CA ALA A 72 2.86 -14.97 17.78
C ALA A 72 3.72 -15.35 16.57
N THR A 73 4.29 -16.55 16.56
CA THR A 73 5.05 -17.08 15.42
C THR A 73 4.17 -17.23 14.19
N LYS A 74 2.94 -17.75 14.34
CA LYS A 74 2.00 -17.87 13.22
C LYS A 74 1.53 -16.51 12.70
N ASP A 75 1.29 -15.56 13.59
CA ASP A 75 0.88 -14.19 13.25
C ASP A 75 2.06 -13.31 12.80
N SER A 76 3.30 -13.80 12.89
CA SER A 76 4.49 -13.11 12.38
C SER A 76 4.56 -13.04 10.86
N ILE A 77 3.73 -13.83 10.16
CA ILE A 77 3.67 -13.89 8.70
C ILE A 77 2.29 -13.41 8.23
N PRO A 78 2.21 -12.45 7.29
CA PRO A 78 0.94 -11.95 6.79
C PRO A 78 0.24 -13.00 5.93
N ARG A 79 -1.08 -12.83 5.75
CA ARG A 79 -1.86 -13.74 4.90
C ARG A 79 -1.37 -13.63 3.45
N VAL A 80 -0.91 -14.74 2.91
CA VAL A 80 -0.32 -14.79 1.55
C VAL A 80 -1.35 -14.66 0.43
N ALA A 81 -2.61 -15.05 0.65
CA ALA A 81 -3.63 -15.06 -0.40
C ALA A 81 -3.97 -13.65 -0.92
N PRO A 82 -4.29 -12.64 -0.08
CA PRO A 82 -4.52 -11.28 -0.56
C PRO A 82 -3.31 -10.69 -1.31
N LEU A 83 -2.09 -10.93 -0.82
CA LEU A 83 -0.85 -10.48 -1.48
C LEU A 83 -0.70 -11.09 -2.87
N TYR A 84 -0.94 -12.39 -2.99
CA TYR A 84 -0.87 -13.09 -4.27
C TYR A 84 -1.86 -12.53 -5.30
N PHE A 85 -3.10 -12.28 -4.90
CA PHE A 85 -4.11 -11.72 -5.82
C PHE A 85 -3.82 -10.26 -6.19
N ALA A 86 -3.45 -9.42 -5.22
CA ALA A 86 -3.08 -8.03 -5.47
C ALA A 86 -1.88 -7.92 -6.43
N PHE A 87 -0.86 -8.76 -6.24
CA PHE A 87 0.29 -8.83 -7.14
C PHE A 87 -0.11 -9.20 -8.57
N ARG A 88 -1.01 -10.17 -8.74
CA ARG A 88 -1.51 -10.58 -10.07
C ARG A 88 -2.33 -9.50 -10.75
N ILE A 89 -3.16 -8.77 -9.99
CA ILE A 89 -3.93 -7.64 -10.52
C ILE A 89 -2.96 -6.55 -11.00
N MET A 90 -1.95 -6.20 -10.20
CA MET A 90 -0.93 -5.24 -10.56
C MET A 90 -0.20 -5.62 -11.86
N VAL A 91 0.32 -6.86 -11.93
CA VAL A 91 1.04 -7.35 -13.11
C VAL A 91 0.11 -7.44 -14.34
N GLY A 92 -1.12 -7.91 -14.15
CA GLY A 92 -2.12 -7.99 -15.22
C GLY A 92 -2.44 -6.62 -15.82
N CYS A 93 -2.68 -5.62 -14.96
CA CYS A 93 -2.89 -4.24 -15.40
C CYS A 93 -1.65 -3.69 -16.11
N GLY A 94 -0.45 -3.94 -15.58
CA GLY A 94 0.81 -3.52 -16.18
C GLY A 94 1.02 -4.05 -17.61
N ILE A 95 0.76 -5.35 -17.83
CA ILE A 95 0.86 -5.98 -19.15
C ILE A 95 -0.18 -5.39 -20.11
N ILE A 96 -1.42 -5.22 -19.68
CA ILE A 96 -2.48 -4.63 -20.50
C ILE A 96 -2.11 -3.20 -20.92
N MET A 97 -1.64 -2.38 -19.96
CA MET A 97 -1.21 -1.01 -20.24
C MET A 97 -0.03 -0.97 -21.21
N LEU A 98 0.96 -1.84 -21.04
CA LEU A 98 2.10 -1.95 -21.96
C LEU A 98 1.64 -2.25 -23.38
N LEU A 99 0.69 -3.18 -23.56
CA LEU A 99 0.14 -3.51 -24.88
C LEU A 99 -0.61 -2.32 -25.51
N ILE A 100 -1.42 -1.60 -24.71
CA ILE A 100 -2.15 -0.42 -25.18
C ILE A 100 -1.18 0.68 -25.62
N ILE A 101 -0.17 0.98 -24.80
CA ILE A 101 0.84 2.00 -25.08
C ILE A 101 1.66 1.60 -26.30
N ALA A 102 2.15 0.36 -26.37
CA ALA A 102 2.94 -0.13 -27.51
C ALA A 102 2.13 -0.07 -28.82
N ALA A 103 0.87 -0.49 -28.81
CA ALA A 103 0.00 -0.41 -29.98
C ALA A 103 -0.30 1.04 -30.40
N SER A 104 -0.50 1.93 -29.42
CA SER A 104 -0.70 3.38 -29.65
C SER A 104 0.54 4.01 -30.26
N PHE A 105 1.71 3.71 -29.69
CA PHE A 105 3.02 4.18 -30.17
C PHE A 105 3.30 3.68 -31.60
N TRP A 106 3.00 2.42 -31.90
CA TRP A 106 3.11 1.89 -33.27
C TRP A 106 2.22 2.64 -34.26
N SER A 107 0.99 3.00 -33.85
CA SER A 107 0.08 3.80 -34.68
C SER A 107 0.62 5.19 -34.97
N VAL A 108 1.33 5.80 -34.00
CA VAL A 108 2.00 7.09 -34.16
C VAL A 108 3.17 7.00 -35.14
N ILE A 109 4.06 6.01 -34.99
CA ILE A 109 5.21 5.82 -35.90
C ILE A 109 4.75 5.61 -37.36
N ARG A 110 3.65 4.91 -37.56
CA ARG A 110 3.09 4.66 -38.91
C ARG A 110 2.26 5.83 -39.45
N ASN A 111 2.14 6.93 -38.69
CA ASN A 111 1.32 8.09 -39.00
C ASN A 111 -0.15 7.76 -39.30
N ARG A 112 -0.69 6.74 -38.61
CA ARG A 112 -2.08 6.24 -38.77
C ARG A 112 -2.94 6.56 -37.56
N ILE A 113 -2.72 7.74 -36.97
CA ILE A 113 -3.41 8.16 -35.74
C ILE A 113 -4.89 8.38 -36.08
N GLY A 114 -5.79 7.80 -35.29
CA GLY A 114 -7.24 7.98 -35.48
C GLY A 114 -7.93 6.95 -36.37
N GLU A 115 -7.19 6.15 -37.14
CA GLU A 115 -7.79 5.17 -38.07
C GLU A 115 -8.44 3.98 -37.34
N LYS A 116 -7.74 3.43 -36.34
CA LYS A 116 -8.18 2.22 -35.61
C LYS A 116 -9.07 2.59 -34.43
N LYS A 117 -10.39 2.63 -34.65
CA LYS A 117 -11.39 2.95 -33.61
C LYS A 117 -11.34 2.04 -32.38
N TRP A 118 -10.99 0.76 -32.55
CA TRP A 118 -10.88 -0.16 -31.40
C TRP A 118 -9.74 0.25 -30.46
N LEU A 119 -8.60 0.68 -31.00
CA LEU A 119 -7.43 1.11 -30.21
C LEU A 119 -7.76 2.37 -29.39
N LEU A 120 -8.48 3.32 -29.98
CA LEU A 120 -8.96 4.52 -29.28
C LEU A 120 -9.93 4.18 -28.15
N ARG A 121 -10.87 3.23 -28.39
CA ARG A 121 -11.81 2.77 -27.36
C ARG A 121 -11.08 2.05 -26.23
N THR A 122 -10.12 1.18 -26.54
CA THR A 122 -9.32 0.49 -25.52
C THR A 122 -8.47 1.47 -24.72
N ALA A 123 -7.89 2.49 -25.34
CA ALA A 123 -7.17 3.55 -24.62
C ALA A 123 -8.10 4.34 -23.68
N LEU A 124 -9.33 4.66 -24.11
CA LEU A 124 -10.32 5.34 -23.28
C LEU A 124 -10.77 4.48 -22.08
N TYR A 125 -11.08 3.20 -22.29
CA TYR A 125 -11.45 2.29 -21.20
C TYR A 125 -10.26 1.84 -20.35
N GLY A 126 -9.03 2.05 -20.83
CA GLY A 126 -7.80 1.78 -20.10
C GLY A 126 -7.44 2.86 -19.08
N ILE A 127 -8.12 4.00 -19.09
CA ILE A 127 -7.89 5.12 -18.15
C ILE A 127 -7.81 4.64 -16.69
N PRO A 128 -8.74 3.85 -16.11
CA PRO A 128 -8.65 3.46 -14.70
C PRO A 128 -7.54 2.45 -14.35
N LEU A 129 -6.91 1.79 -15.33
CA LEU A 129 -5.93 0.72 -15.08
C LEU A 129 -4.67 1.15 -14.29
N PRO A 130 -4.05 2.32 -14.55
CA PRO A 130 -2.90 2.79 -13.77
C PRO A 130 -3.25 2.98 -12.29
N TRP A 131 -4.43 3.54 -11.98
CA TRP A 131 -4.89 3.71 -10.60
C TRP A 131 -5.03 2.37 -9.89
N ILE A 132 -5.70 1.39 -10.51
CA ILE A 132 -5.86 0.04 -9.94
C ILE A 132 -4.50 -0.64 -9.72
N ALA A 133 -3.58 -0.51 -10.69
CA ALA A 133 -2.25 -1.09 -10.60
C ALA A 133 -1.43 -0.49 -9.46
N ILE A 134 -1.46 0.84 -9.31
CA ILE A 134 -0.71 1.57 -8.27
C ILE A 134 -1.26 1.24 -6.89
N GLU A 135 -2.58 1.26 -6.69
CA GLU A 135 -3.20 0.89 -5.41
C GLU A 135 -2.90 -0.56 -5.03
N SER A 136 -2.96 -1.47 -6.02
CA SER A 136 -2.59 -2.88 -5.80
C SER A 136 -1.11 -3.03 -5.45
N GLY A 137 -0.23 -2.25 -6.08
CA GLY A 137 1.21 -2.24 -5.79
C GLY A 137 1.51 -1.73 -4.38
N TRP A 138 0.87 -0.65 -3.96
CA TRP A 138 0.95 -0.14 -2.58
C TRP A 138 0.45 -1.16 -1.58
N PHE A 139 -0.66 -1.83 -1.86
CA PHE A 139 -1.16 -2.91 -1.01
C PHE A 139 -0.13 -4.04 -0.88
N VAL A 140 0.49 -4.49 -1.98
CA VAL A 140 1.54 -5.52 -1.93
C VAL A 140 2.73 -5.08 -1.08
N ALA A 141 3.18 -3.83 -1.22
CA ALA A 141 4.32 -3.31 -0.48
C ALA A 141 4.03 -3.12 1.02
N GLU A 142 2.91 -2.48 1.37
CA GLU A 142 2.57 -2.15 2.76
C GLU A 142 2.01 -3.34 3.52
N TYR A 143 1.08 -4.10 2.93
CA TYR A 143 0.56 -5.30 3.56
C TYR A 143 1.61 -6.42 3.61
N GLY A 144 2.55 -6.44 2.65
CA GLY A 144 3.64 -7.42 2.61
C GLY A 144 4.62 -7.30 3.79
N ARG A 145 4.73 -6.10 4.38
CA ARG A 145 5.57 -5.86 5.56
C ARG A 145 4.86 -6.16 6.88
N GLN A 146 3.54 -6.35 6.89
CA GLN A 146 2.82 -6.75 8.10
C GLN A 146 3.42 -8.04 8.66
N PRO A 147 3.63 -8.16 9.98
CA PRO A 147 3.10 -7.34 11.07
C PRO A 147 4.01 -6.17 11.51
N TRP A 148 4.99 -5.77 10.70
CA TRP A 148 5.99 -4.76 11.07
C TRP A 148 5.64 -3.35 10.59
N ALA A 149 5.65 -2.39 11.52
CA ALA A 149 5.67 -0.98 11.18
C ALA A 149 7.06 -0.59 10.66
N ILE A 150 8.10 -0.99 11.41
CA ILE A 150 9.51 -0.93 11.00
C ILE A 150 10.02 -2.37 10.94
N GLY A 151 10.48 -2.80 9.78
CA GLY A 151 10.88 -4.19 9.50
C GLY A 151 11.78 -4.76 10.60
N GLU A 152 11.38 -5.89 11.16
CA GLU A 152 12.09 -6.65 12.21
C GLU A 152 12.39 -5.91 13.53
N VAL A 153 11.92 -4.67 13.67
CA VAL A 153 12.25 -3.81 14.83
C VAL A 153 11.00 -3.46 15.62
N LEU A 154 9.94 -2.96 14.96
CA LEU A 154 8.76 -2.45 15.65
C LEU A 154 7.48 -3.03 15.05
N PRO A 155 6.74 -3.88 15.79
CA PRO A 155 5.44 -4.38 15.37
C PRO A 155 4.36 -3.29 15.27
N THR A 156 3.43 -3.43 14.33
CA THR A 156 2.32 -2.49 14.13
C THR A 156 1.40 -2.37 15.35
N ALA A 157 1.18 -3.48 16.07
CA ALA A 157 0.36 -3.50 17.27
C ALA A 157 0.96 -2.72 18.46
N VAL A 158 2.26 -2.41 18.42
CA VAL A 158 2.96 -1.66 19.47
C VAL A 158 3.23 -0.21 19.05
N ALA A 159 3.15 0.08 17.75
CA ALA A 159 3.46 1.39 17.19
C ALA A 159 2.29 2.39 17.23
N ASN A 160 1.10 1.98 17.70
CA ASN A 160 -0.08 2.82 17.73
C ASN A 160 -0.14 3.72 18.97
N SER A 161 -0.87 4.84 18.85
CA SER A 161 -1.16 5.73 19.97
C SER A 161 -2.25 5.16 20.88
N SER A 162 -2.15 5.44 22.18
CA SER A 162 -3.16 5.07 23.19
C SER A 162 -4.40 5.98 23.12
N LEU A 163 -5.25 5.77 22.11
CA LEU A 163 -6.48 6.52 21.90
C LEU A 163 -7.72 5.64 22.13
N THR A 164 -8.86 6.28 22.43
CA THR A 164 -10.13 5.57 22.53
C THR A 164 -10.69 5.25 21.13
N ALA A 165 -11.49 4.19 21.02
CA ALA A 165 -12.14 3.83 19.76
C ALA A 165 -13.09 4.93 19.25
N GLY A 166 -13.69 5.72 20.15
CA GLY A 166 -14.61 6.81 19.81
C GLY A 166 -13.92 7.93 19.02
N ASP A 167 -12.77 8.40 19.51
CA ASP A 167 -11.98 9.45 18.86
C ASP A 167 -11.49 9.00 17.47
N LEU A 168 -11.10 7.74 17.36
CA LEU A 168 -10.64 7.14 16.10
C LEU A 168 -11.78 7.05 15.07
N ILE A 169 -12.95 6.55 15.48
CA ILE A 169 -14.10 6.41 14.57
C ILE A 169 -14.60 7.79 14.14
N PHE A 170 -14.68 8.74 15.07
CA PHE A 170 -15.11 10.11 14.75
C PHE A 170 -14.20 10.76 13.71
N SER A 171 -12.88 10.75 13.95
CA SER A 171 -11.91 11.32 13.03
C SER A 171 -11.89 10.61 11.68
N MET A 172 -11.96 9.27 11.66
CA MET A 172 -12.03 8.49 10.44
C MET A 172 -13.27 8.83 9.61
N LEU A 173 -14.46 8.87 10.22
CA LEU A 173 -15.70 9.22 9.52
C LEU A 173 -15.67 10.64 8.98
N LEU A 174 -15.15 11.60 9.75
CA LEU A 174 -15.00 12.98 9.33
C LEU A 174 -14.09 13.09 8.10
N ILE A 175 -12.91 12.47 8.15
CA ILE A 175 -11.93 12.51 7.05
C ILE A 175 -12.49 11.78 5.82
N CYS A 176 -13.03 10.56 5.98
CA CYS A 176 -13.63 9.81 4.88
C CYS A 176 -14.81 10.55 4.24
N GLY A 177 -15.66 11.19 5.05
CA GLY A 177 -16.78 11.99 4.57
C GLY A 177 -16.32 13.18 3.72
N LEU A 178 -15.34 13.94 4.22
CA LEU A 178 -14.76 15.07 3.49
C LEU A 178 -14.06 14.63 2.20
N TYR A 179 -13.26 13.55 2.24
CA TYR A 179 -12.58 13.02 1.06
C TYR A 179 -13.58 12.53 0.01
N THR A 180 -14.69 11.92 0.43
CA THR A 180 -15.75 11.50 -0.49
C THR A 180 -16.41 12.71 -1.16
N LEU A 181 -16.71 13.76 -0.39
CA LEU A 181 -17.28 15.00 -0.93
C LEU A 181 -16.34 15.65 -1.96
N PHE A 182 -15.05 15.74 -1.63
CA PHE A 182 -14.04 16.30 -2.54
C PHE A 182 -13.85 15.44 -3.79
N LEU A 183 -13.85 14.11 -3.65
CA LEU A 183 -13.77 13.20 -4.79
C LEU A 183 -14.95 13.39 -5.75
N VAL A 184 -16.17 13.52 -5.25
CA VAL A 184 -17.36 13.76 -6.09
C VAL A 184 -17.26 15.11 -6.81
N ALA A 185 -16.86 16.17 -6.09
CA ALA A 185 -16.68 17.49 -6.68
C ALA A 185 -15.57 17.52 -7.74
N GLU A 186 -14.43 16.89 -7.46
CA GLU A 186 -13.30 16.78 -8.38
C GLU A 186 -13.69 15.99 -9.64
N LEU A 187 -14.28 14.80 -9.48
CA LEU A 187 -14.72 13.99 -10.62
C LEU A 187 -15.76 14.74 -11.46
N PHE A 188 -16.70 15.45 -10.83
CA PHE A 188 -17.66 16.28 -11.55
C PHE A 188 -16.95 17.34 -12.43
N LEU A 189 -15.98 18.06 -11.86
CA LEU A 189 -15.22 19.07 -12.59
C LEU A 189 -14.36 18.45 -13.70
N MET A 190 -13.64 17.37 -13.41
CA MET A 190 -12.83 16.62 -14.37
C MET A 190 -13.67 16.16 -15.56
N PHE A 191 -14.81 15.50 -15.32
CA PHE A 191 -15.70 15.07 -16.40
C PHE A 191 -16.33 16.24 -17.17
N LYS A 192 -16.72 17.31 -16.47
CA LYS A 192 -17.30 18.51 -17.11
C LYS A 192 -16.30 19.13 -18.09
N PHE A 193 -15.06 19.38 -17.64
CA PHE A 193 -14.05 20.01 -18.49
C PHE A 193 -13.48 19.06 -19.54
N ALA A 194 -13.31 17.77 -19.23
CA ALA A 194 -12.89 16.78 -20.22
C ALA A 194 -13.90 16.64 -21.37
N ARG A 195 -15.22 16.76 -21.09
CA ARG A 195 -16.26 16.73 -22.13
C ARG A 195 -16.37 18.02 -22.93
N LEU A 196 -16.14 19.19 -22.32
CA LEU A 196 -16.07 20.47 -23.03
C LEU A 196 -14.83 20.55 -23.94
N GLY A 197 -13.75 19.86 -23.55
CA GLY A 197 -12.48 19.89 -24.24
C GLY A 197 -11.89 21.31 -24.26
N PRO A 198 -11.15 21.69 -25.32
CA PRO A 198 -10.45 22.97 -25.36
C PRO A 198 -11.40 24.19 -25.46
N SER A 199 -12.70 23.97 -25.72
CA SER A 199 -13.71 25.04 -25.74
C SER A 199 -13.96 25.67 -24.36
N SER A 200 -13.41 25.11 -23.28
CA SER A 200 -13.43 25.76 -21.96
C SER A 200 -12.52 27.00 -21.91
N LEU A 201 -11.60 27.16 -22.86
CA LEU A 201 -10.63 28.26 -22.90
C LEU A 201 -11.18 29.56 -23.51
N LYS A 202 -12.33 29.52 -24.21
CA LYS A 202 -12.99 30.68 -24.81
C LYS A 202 -12.11 31.45 -25.82
N THR A 203 -11.42 30.73 -26.70
CA THR A 203 -10.50 31.33 -27.68
C THR A 203 -11.15 31.71 -29.02
N GLY A 204 -12.39 31.28 -29.25
CA GLY A 204 -13.14 31.44 -30.50
C GLY A 204 -12.78 30.43 -31.61
N ARG A 205 -11.92 29.43 -31.32
CA ARG A 205 -11.33 28.53 -32.34
C ARG A 205 -11.82 27.08 -32.25
N TYR A 206 -12.44 26.68 -31.15
CA TYR A 206 -12.75 25.27 -30.89
C TYR A 206 -14.20 24.90 -31.22
N HIS A 207 -14.48 23.59 -31.24
CA HIS A 207 -15.74 23.01 -31.74
C HIS A 207 -17.02 23.64 -31.15
N TYR A 208 -17.06 23.94 -29.84
CA TYR A 208 -18.25 24.57 -29.22
C TYR A 208 -18.23 26.10 -29.24
N GLU A 209 -17.20 26.72 -29.81
CA GLU A 209 -17.05 28.17 -29.93
C GLU A 209 -17.34 28.67 -31.36
N GLN A 210 -17.29 27.79 -32.36
CA GLN A 210 -17.57 28.12 -33.75
C GLN A 210 -19.08 28.17 -33.99
N SER A 211 -19.59 29.34 -34.41
CA SER A 211 -20.95 29.46 -34.93
C SER A 211 -21.04 28.72 -36.26
N THR A 212 -22.00 27.81 -36.41
CA THR A 212 -22.26 26.91 -37.57
C THR A 212 -22.52 27.61 -38.92
N ALA A 213 -22.22 28.90 -39.06
CA ALA A 213 -22.56 29.74 -40.21
C ALA A 213 -21.54 29.70 -41.38
N THR A 214 -20.43 28.96 -41.28
CA THR A 214 -19.37 28.96 -42.32
C THR A 214 -19.34 27.67 -43.15
N THR A 215 -20.50 27.19 -43.60
CA THR A 215 -20.58 26.18 -44.67
C THR A 215 -21.43 26.73 -45.81
N GLN A 216 -20.80 27.56 -46.64
CA GLN A 216 -21.30 27.88 -47.97
C GLN A 216 -20.27 27.33 -48.96
N PRO A 217 -20.61 26.35 -49.81
CA PRO A 217 -19.66 25.79 -50.77
C PRO A 217 -19.36 26.87 -51.82
N ALA A 218 -18.09 27.24 -51.96
CA ALA A 218 -17.63 27.99 -53.12
C ALA A 218 -17.82 27.08 -54.35
N ARG A 219 -18.62 27.59 -55.28
CA ARG A 219 -19.00 26.97 -56.54
C ARG A 219 -17.87 27.01 -57.55
#